data_AF-A0A969P2E6-F1
#
_entry.id   AF-A0A969P2E6-F1
#
_cell.length_a   1.000
_cell.length_b   1.000
_cell.length_c   1.000
_cell.angle_alpha   90.00
_cell.angle_beta   90.00
_cell.angle_gamma   90.00
#
_symmetry.space_group_name_H-M   'P 1'
#
loop_
_entity.id
_entity.type
_entity.pdbx_description
1 polymer ?
#
loop_
_entity_poly.entity_id
_entity_poly.type
_entity_poly.pdbx_seq_one_letter_code
_entity_poly.pdbx_strand_id
1 'polypeptide(L)'
;MDGLEQQHRDAVLALLNTGNWDEKQRIVETQHALLLTDEADRVLTHMLQQYQSDADTRKLQQHRTLLRRCRKIGIAAAFAKRAQHASQPNPQATAERAQHASQSNPQAALAITIQQWIATPNWDESERYLQQHPELLTDEAQQLLDQMLQMAQQLNDENAIRMFQQHRTLLRRCRNIGIAAAFAERAQPALPAELAQIDPAL
;
A
#
# COMPACT_ATOMS: atom_id res chain seq x y z
N MET A 1 14.60 35.83 -31.06
CA MET A 1 15.18 35.41 -29.77
C MET A 1 14.30 34.33 -29.10
N ASP A 2 13.38 33.70 -29.85
CA ASP A 2 12.28 32.89 -29.31
C ASP A 2 12.59 31.41 -29.03
N GLY A 3 13.65 30.85 -29.61
CA GLY A 3 13.93 29.41 -29.48
C GLY A 3 14.29 28.98 -28.06
N LEU A 4 14.99 29.84 -27.32
CA LEU A 4 15.48 29.52 -25.98
C LEU A 4 14.36 29.58 -24.93
N GLU A 5 13.51 30.61 -24.97
CA GLU A 5 12.34 30.71 -24.06
C GLU A 5 11.36 29.55 -24.27
N GLN A 6 11.15 29.14 -25.53
CA GLN A 6 10.32 27.99 -25.85
C GLN A 6 10.90 26.70 -25.26
N GLN A 7 12.22 26.49 -25.34
CA GLN A 7 12.88 25.33 -24.72
C GLN A 7 12.72 25.29 -23.19
N HIS A 8 12.79 26.45 -22.51
CA HIS A 8 12.55 26.53 -21.08
C HIS A 8 11.10 26.17 -20.74
N ARG A 9 10.15 26.63 -21.56
CA ARG A 9 8.73 26.32 -21.40
C ARG A 9 8.44 24.84 -21.60
N ASP A 10 8.97 24.21 -22.65
CA ASP A 10 8.79 22.78 -22.92
C ASP A 10 9.38 21.91 -21.80
N ALA A 11 10.56 22.27 -21.29
CA ALA A 11 11.17 21.58 -20.15
C ALA A 11 10.31 21.67 -18.88
N VAL A 12 9.77 22.86 -18.58
CA VAL A 12 8.87 23.09 -17.44
C VAL A 12 7.57 22.28 -17.61
N LEU A 13 6.98 22.28 -18.80
CA LEU A 13 5.76 21.51 -19.08
C LEU A 13 5.97 20.00 -18.95
N ALA A 14 7.11 19.48 -19.43
CA ALA A 14 7.47 18.07 -19.26
C ALA A 14 7.56 17.68 -17.78
N LEU A 15 8.16 18.53 -16.95
CA LEU A 15 8.25 18.33 -15.51
C LEU A 15 6.87 18.35 -14.82
N LEU A 16 5.96 19.22 -15.26
CA LEU A 16 4.62 19.37 -14.70
C LEU A 16 3.67 18.24 -15.09
N ASN A 17 3.71 17.79 -16.35
CA ASN A 17 2.84 16.73 -16.88
C ASN A 17 3.23 15.33 -16.39
N THR A 18 4.41 15.18 -15.80
CA THR A 18 4.88 13.90 -15.29
C THR A 18 4.22 13.58 -13.94
N GLY A 19 3.66 12.37 -13.81
CA GLY A 19 2.93 11.95 -12.59
C GLY A 19 3.81 11.40 -11.46
N ASN A 20 5.00 10.88 -11.79
CA ASN A 20 5.87 10.19 -10.83
C ASN A 20 7.12 11.03 -10.48
N TRP A 21 7.74 10.75 -9.33
CA TRP A 21 8.89 11.51 -8.83
C TRP A 21 10.24 11.04 -9.41
N ASP A 22 10.38 9.77 -9.79
CA ASP A 22 11.60 9.21 -10.37
C ASP A 22 11.88 9.83 -11.75
N GLU A 23 10.86 9.89 -12.59
CA GLU A 23 10.91 10.49 -13.91
C GLU A 23 11.13 12.01 -13.80
N LYS A 24 10.55 12.67 -12.79
CA LYS A 24 10.86 14.09 -12.51
C LYS A 24 12.33 14.29 -12.15
N GLN A 25 12.95 13.36 -11.40
CA GLN A 25 14.37 13.44 -11.10
C GLN A 25 15.19 13.31 -12.39
N ARG A 26 14.90 12.31 -13.23
CA ARG A 26 15.59 12.11 -14.51
C ARG A 26 15.45 13.29 -15.46
N ILE A 27 14.26 13.89 -15.53
CA ILE A 27 14.02 15.10 -16.33
C ILE A 27 14.88 16.25 -15.81
N VAL A 28 14.92 16.47 -14.49
CA VAL A 28 15.76 17.52 -13.89
C VAL A 28 17.24 17.24 -14.11
N GLU A 29 17.69 15.98 -14.02
CA GLU A 29 19.08 15.60 -14.29
C GLU A 29 19.47 15.81 -15.76
N THR A 30 18.60 15.42 -16.68
CA THR A 30 18.83 15.52 -18.14
C THR A 30 18.74 16.97 -18.62
N GLN A 31 17.78 17.72 -18.12
CA GLN A 31 17.46 19.08 -18.59
C GLN A 31 17.84 20.15 -17.56
N HIS A 32 18.77 19.87 -16.63
CA HIS A 32 19.18 20.82 -15.58
C HIS A 32 19.66 22.17 -16.15
N ALA A 33 20.31 22.14 -17.32
CA ALA A 33 20.80 23.33 -18.01
C ALA A 33 19.68 24.30 -18.45
N LEU A 34 18.45 23.79 -18.61
CA LEU A 34 17.26 24.57 -18.94
C LEU A 34 16.38 24.80 -17.70
N LEU A 35 16.27 23.80 -16.81
CA LEU A 35 15.34 23.84 -15.66
C LEU A 35 15.89 24.58 -14.43
N LEU A 36 17.21 24.64 -14.25
CA LEU A 36 17.83 25.28 -13.09
C LEU A 36 18.30 26.71 -13.38
N THR A 37 17.67 27.36 -14.36
CA THR A 37 17.94 28.75 -14.75
C THR A 37 16.93 29.71 -14.13
N ASP A 38 17.28 30.99 -14.04
CA ASP A 38 16.33 32.04 -13.64
C ASP A 38 15.20 32.22 -14.67
N GLU A 39 15.42 31.82 -15.93
CA GLU A 39 14.41 31.89 -16.98
C GLU A 39 13.31 30.83 -16.79
N ALA A 40 13.67 29.61 -16.38
CA ALA A 40 12.67 28.62 -15.97
C ALA A 40 11.83 29.07 -14.76
N ASP A 41 12.43 29.80 -13.80
CA ASP A 41 11.69 30.36 -12.66
C ASP A 41 10.70 31.46 -13.10
N ARG A 42 11.05 32.24 -14.12
CA ARG A 42 10.15 33.24 -14.75
C ARG A 42 8.98 32.57 -15.46
N VAL A 43 9.23 31.53 -16.25
CA VAL A 43 8.16 30.75 -16.90
C VAL A 43 7.20 30.19 -15.86
N LEU A 44 7.70 29.58 -14.78
CA LEU A 44 6.87 29.07 -13.68
C LEU A 44 6.07 30.17 -12.98
N THR A 45 6.66 31.35 -12.79
CA THR A 45 5.99 32.51 -12.19
C THR A 45 4.86 33.02 -13.09
N HIS A 46 5.08 33.07 -14.40
CA HIS A 46 4.05 33.45 -15.37
C HIS A 46 2.90 32.44 -15.39
N MET A 47 3.20 31.14 -15.33
CA MET A 47 2.19 30.09 -15.23
C MET A 47 1.39 30.22 -13.93
N LEU A 48 2.04 30.44 -12.78
CA LEU A 48 1.36 30.68 -11.50
C LEU A 48 0.36 31.85 -11.54
N GLN A 49 0.61 32.87 -12.36
CA GLN A 49 -0.32 33.99 -12.56
C GLN A 49 -1.50 33.64 -13.48
N GLN A 50 -1.33 32.68 -14.39
CA GLN A 50 -2.38 32.23 -15.32
C GLN A 50 -3.32 31.19 -14.72
N TYR A 51 -2.87 30.36 -13.77
CA TYR A 51 -3.71 29.36 -13.11
C TYR A 51 -4.58 30.00 -12.02
N GLN A 52 -5.91 29.85 -12.13
CA GLN A 52 -6.88 30.43 -11.18
C GLN A 52 -7.29 29.47 -10.04
N SER A 53 -6.82 28.21 -10.07
CA SER A 53 -7.20 27.20 -9.07
C SER A 53 -6.15 27.07 -7.94
N ASP A 54 -6.61 27.01 -6.70
CA ASP A 54 -5.79 26.80 -5.49
C ASP A 54 -5.01 25.46 -5.51
N ALA A 55 -5.57 24.45 -6.17
CA ALA A 55 -4.93 23.14 -6.27
C ALA A 55 -3.70 23.18 -7.19
N ASP A 56 -3.82 23.85 -8.34
CA ASP A 56 -2.76 23.94 -9.34
C ASP A 56 -1.65 24.89 -8.89
N THR A 57 -2.03 26.00 -8.23
CA THR A 57 -1.10 26.95 -7.62
C THR A 57 -0.20 26.27 -6.60
N ARG A 58 -0.75 25.43 -5.72
CA ARG A 58 0.02 24.68 -4.72
C ARG A 58 0.99 23.70 -5.37
N LYS A 59 0.58 22.98 -6.41
CA LYS A 59 1.46 22.06 -7.15
C LYS A 59 2.62 22.81 -7.80
N LEU A 60 2.34 23.90 -8.49
CA LEU A 60 3.35 24.76 -9.13
C LEU A 60 4.36 25.33 -8.11
N GLN A 61 3.89 25.81 -6.95
CA GLN A 61 4.77 26.29 -5.87
C GLN A 61 5.69 25.20 -5.31
N GLN A 62 5.18 23.97 -5.17
CA GLN A 62 6.00 22.83 -4.74
C GLN A 62 7.10 22.52 -5.76
N HIS A 63 6.78 22.54 -7.05
CA HIS A 63 7.77 22.31 -8.12
C HIS A 63 8.82 23.41 -8.18
N ARG A 64 8.41 24.68 -8.05
CA ARG A 64 9.34 25.82 -7.97
C ARG A 64 10.29 25.72 -6.77
N THR A 65 9.76 25.37 -5.60
CA THR A 65 10.56 25.17 -4.39
C THR A 65 11.58 24.05 -4.57
N LEU A 66 11.22 22.98 -5.28
CA LEU A 66 12.12 21.89 -5.59
C LEU A 66 13.27 22.33 -6.49
N LEU A 67 12.99 23.01 -7.61
CA LEU A 67 14.03 23.49 -8.52
C LEU A 67 15.00 24.45 -7.81
N ARG A 68 14.48 25.35 -6.97
CA ARG A 68 15.32 26.22 -6.12
C ARG A 68 16.23 25.43 -5.20
N ARG A 69 15.75 24.33 -4.62
CA ARG A 69 16.57 23.43 -3.78
C ARG A 69 17.60 22.69 -4.62
N CYS A 70 17.23 22.17 -5.78
CA CYS A 70 18.18 21.55 -6.71
C CYS A 70 19.34 22.50 -7.05
N ARG A 71 19.06 23.79 -7.25
CA ARG A 71 20.08 24.81 -7.47
C ARG A 71 20.97 25.08 -6.24
N LYS A 72 20.40 25.02 -5.04
CA LYS A 72 21.10 25.38 -3.79
C LYS A 72 21.94 24.25 -3.20
N ILE A 73 21.44 23.01 -3.26
CA ILE A 73 22.04 21.86 -2.59
C ILE A 73 22.37 20.70 -3.56
N GLY A 74 22.14 20.88 -4.86
CA GLY A 74 22.31 19.84 -5.87
C GLY A 74 21.06 18.96 -6.03
N ILE A 75 20.91 18.35 -7.22
CA ILE A 75 19.74 17.56 -7.61
C ILE A 75 19.59 16.33 -6.71
N ALA A 76 20.68 15.56 -6.54
CA ALA A 76 20.69 14.36 -5.71
C ALA A 76 20.24 14.66 -4.27
N ALA A 77 20.74 15.72 -3.63
CA ALA A 77 20.36 16.07 -2.26
C ALA A 77 18.94 16.64 -2.15
N ALA A 78 18.47 17.37 -3.16
CA ALA A 78 17.12 17.91 -3.19
C ALA A 78 16.05 16.81 -3.32
N PHE A 79 16.33 15.75 -4.07
CA PHE A 79 15.46 14.59 -4.23
C PHE A 79 15.64 13.53 -3.13
N ALA A 80 16.83 13.40 -2.54
CA ALA A 80 17.11 12.45 -1.45
C ALA A 80 16.14 12.61 -0.26
N LYS A 81 15.84 13.86 0.14
CA LYS A 81 14.92 14.12 1.27
C LYS A 81 13.46 13.70 0.99
N ARG A 82 13.07 13.53 -0.28
CA ARG A 82 11.73 13.08 -0.69
C ARG A 82 11.69 11.60 -1.07
N ALA A 83 12.76 11.06 -1.65
CA ALA A 83 12.95 9.62 -1.77
C ALA A 83 12.95 8.95 -0.38
N GLN A 84 13.55 9.58 0.64
CA GLN A 84 13.47 9.13 2.03
C GLN A 84 12.03 9.09 2.58
N HIS A 85 11.13 9.99 2.17
CA HIS A 85 9.72 9.95 2.55
C HIS A 85 8.90 8.91 1.75
N ALA A 86 9.38 8.48 0.58
CA ALA A 86 8.77 7.42 -0.23
C ALA A 86 9.30 6.02 0.13
N SER A 87 10.53 5.94 0.64
CA SER A 87 11.23 4.69 0.98
C SER A 87 11.28 4.41 2.48
N GLN A 88 10.86 5.33 3.35
CA GLN A 88 10.56 5.01 4.74
C GLN A 88 9.09 4.59 4.83
N PRO A 89 8.79 3.33 5.23
CA PRO A 89 7.44 2.99 5.66
C PRO A 89 7.16 3.80 6.92
N ASN A 90 6.50 4.95 6.77
CA ASN A 90 6.01 5.72 7.90
C ASN A 90 4.74 5.02 8.41
N PRO A 91 4.76 4.31 9.56
CA PRO A 91 3.62 3.54 10.05
C PRO A 91 2.37 4.41 10.28
N GLN A 92 2.54 5.72 10.53
CA GLN A 92 1.41 6.64 10.68
C GLN A 92 0.77 6.99 9.32
N ALA A 93 1.56 7.22 8.28
CA ALA A 93 1.01 7.53 6.95
C ALA A 93 0.36 6.31 6.28
N THR A 94 0.84 5.09 6.56
CA THR A 94 0.13 3.86 6.17
C THR A 94 -1.15 3.67 6.96
N ALA A 95 -1.17 3.96 8.26
CA ALA A 95 -2.40 3.91 9.06
C ALA A 95 -3.43 4.94 8.56
N GLU A 96 -3.03 6.18 8.30
CA GLU A 96 -3.92 7.24 7.79
C GLU A 96 -4.39 6.96 6.36
N ARG A 97 -3.54 6.40 5.48
CA ARG A 97 -3.97 5.99 4.13
C ARG A 97 -4.85 4.74 4.15
N ALA A 98 -4.56 3.78 5.00
CA ALA A 98 -5.42 2.62 5.21
C ALA A 98 -6.78 3.10 5.70
N GLN A 99 -6.84 3.98 6.72
CA GLN A 99 -8.08 4.56 7.24
C GLN A 99 -8.87 5.35 6.18
N HIS A 100 -8.23 6.22 5.38
CA HIS A 100 -8.91 6.95 4.31
C HIS A 100 -9.35 6.05 3.14
N ALA A 101 -8.57 5.01 2.81
CA ALA A 101 -8.95 4.01 1.81
C ALA A 101 -10.11 3.12 2.30
N SER A 102 -10.15 2.76 3.58
CA SER A 102 -11.27 2.05 4.22
C SER A 102 -12.57 2.85 4.17
N GLN A 103 -12.49 4.18 4.28
CA GLN A 103 -13.67 5.06 4.24
C GLN A 103 -14.27 5.20 2.82
N SER A 104 -13.47 4.94 1.79
CA SER A 104 -13.88 5.13 0.38
C SER A 104 -14.07 3.84 -0.40
N ASN A 105 -13.55 2.71 0.11
CA ASN A 105 -13.64 1.41 -0.55
C ASN A 105 -13.97 0.30 0.46
N PRO A 106 -15.18 -0.30 0.41
CA PRO A 106 -15.58 -1.38 1.32
C PRO A 106 -14.68 -2.61 1.20
N GLN A 107 -14.06 -2.83 0.03
CA GLN A 107 -13.14 -3.95 -0.17
C GLN A 107 -11.78 -3.74 0.52
N ALA A 108 -11.34 -2.48 0.66
CA ALA A 108 -10.12 -2.15 1.43
C ALA A 108 -10.35 -2.33 2.93
N ALA A 109 -11.54 -1.96 3.42
CA ALA A 109 -11.93 -2.20 4.81
C ALA A 109 -11.93 -3.71 5.12
N LEU A 110 -12.55 -4.53 4.25
CA LEU A 110 -12.57 -5.98 4.43
C LEU A 110 -11.17 -6.60 4.41
N ALA A 111 -10.27 -6.15 3.53
CA ALA A 111 -8.88 -6.60 3.52
C ALA A 111 -8.14 -6.31 4.83
N ILE A 112 -8.40 -5.14 5.44
CA ILE A 112 -7.84 -4.77 6.74
C ILE A 112 -8.41 -5.65 7.85
N THR A 113 -9.72 -5.92 7.85
CA THR A 113 -10.36 -6.84 8.81
C THR A 113 -9.75 -8.24 8.74
N ILE A 114 -9.49 -8.77 7.52
CA ILE A 114 -8.83 -10.06 7.31
C ILE A 114 -7.40 -10.05 7.89
N GLN A 115 -6.62 -9.00 7.63
CA GLN A 115 -5.26 -8.88 8.16
C GLN A 115 -5.24 -8.81 9.69
N GLN A 116 -6.14 -8.05 10.29
CA GLN A 116 -6.27 -7.96 11.75
C GLN A 116 -6.62 -9.31 12.37
N TRP A 117 -7.55 -10.05 11.74
CA TRP A 117 -7.90 -11.39 12.18
C TRP A 117 -6.71 -12.36 12.13
N ILE A 118 -5.94 -12.35 11.05
CA ILE A 118 -4.73 -13.18 10.89
C ILE A 118 -3.64 -12.80 11.91
N ALA A 119 -3.56 -11.52 12.27
CA ALA A 119 -2.60 -11.01 13.25
C ALA A 119 -3.00 -11.27 14.70
N THR A 120 -4.14 -11.92 14.96
CA THR A 120 -4.55 -12.25 16.34
C THR A 120 -3.52 -13.18 17.01
N PRO A 121 -3.21 -12.97 18.29
CA PRO A 121 -2.13 -13.68 18.97
C PRO A 121 -2.45 -15.14 19.28
N ASN A 122 -3.73 -15.51 19.32
CA ASN A 122 -4.19 -16.86 19.66
C ASN A 122 -5.55 -17.16 19.00
N TRP A 123 -5.88 -18.46 18.92
CA TRP A 123 -7.10 -18.94 18.26
C TRP A 123 -8.39 -18.59 19.03
N ASP A 124 -8.34 -18.38 20.34
CA ASP A 124 -9.52 -17.93 21.13
C ASP A 124 -9.92 -16.51 20.72
N GLU A 125 -8.95 -15.59 20.64
CA GLU A 125 -9.16 -14.25 20.12
C GLU A 125 -9.57 -14.28 18.64
N SER A 126 -8.98 -15.16 17.82
CA SER A 126 -9.42 -15.37 16.44
C SER A 126 -10.89 -15.79 16.36
N GLU A 127 -11.36 -16.68 17.23
CA GLU A 127 -12.76 -17.13 17.27
C GLU A 127 -13.70 -15.98 17.60
N ARG A 128 -13.40 -15.25 18.68
CA ARG A 128 -14.20 -14.11 19.14
C ARG A 128 -14.25 -13.01 18.10
N TYR A 129 -13.13 -12.73 17.45
CA TYR A 129 -13.06 -11.76 16.35
C TYR A 129 -13.93 -12.22 15.15
N LEU A 130 -13.90 -13.51 14.81
CA LEU A 130 -14.74 -14.05 13.73
C LEU A 130 -16.24 -13.95 14.04
N GLN A 131 -16.64 -14.15 15.30
CA GLN A 131 -18.02 -13.97 15.74
C GLN A 131 -18.49 -12.52 15.65
N GLN A 132 -17.59 -11.56 15.88
CA GLN A 132 -17.88 -10.12 15.78
C GLN A 132 -17.87 -9.60 14.34
N HIS A 133 -17.17 -10.29 13.44
CA HIS A 133 -17.00 -9.91 12.03
C HIS A 133 -17.49 -11.01 11.09
N PRO A 134 -18.82 -11.23 10.98
CA PRO A 134 -19.38 -12.23 10.06
C PRO A 134 -19.08 -11.93 8.59
N GLU A 135 -18.72 -10.69 8.26
CA GLU A 135 -18.20 -10.28 6.95
C GLU A 135 -16.95 -11.07 6.51
N LEU A 136 -16.21 -11.68 7.44
CA LEU A 136 -15.06 -12.55 7.13
C LEU A 136 -15.47 -13.93 6.58
N LEU A 137 -16.73 -14.32 6.77
CA LEU A 137 -17.28 -15.58 6.28
C LEU A 137 -17.96 -15.43 4.92
N THR A 138 -17.89 -14.27 4.27
CA THR A 138 -18.46 -14.06 2.94
C THR A 138 -17.55 -14.58 1.84
N ASP A 139 -18.10 -14.71 0.62
CA ASP A 139 -17.33 -15.16 -0.54
C ASP A 139 -16.29 -14.10 -0.94
N GLU A 140 -16.60 -12.82 -0.77
CA GLU A 140 -15.67 -11.71 -1.00
C GLU A 140 -14.43 -11.80 -0.09
N ALA A 141 -14.61 -12.15 1.18
CA ALA A 141 -13.50 -12.31 2.12
C ALA A 141 -12.59 -13.47 1.71
N GLN A 142 -13.17 -14.58 1.26
CA GLN A 142 -12.43 -15.71 0.71
C GLN A 142 -11.61 -15.32 -0.54
N GLN A 143 -12.21 -14.56 -1.46
CA GLN A 143 -11.52 -14.10 -2.67
C GLN A 143 -10.35 -13.15 -2.36
N LEU A 144 -10.50 -12.28 -1.36
CA LEU A 144 -9.41 -11.42 -0.89
C LEU A 144 -8.28 -12.24 -0.28
N LEU A 145 -8.60 -13.24 0.54
CA LEU A 145 -7.60 -14.13 1.14
C LEU A 145 -6.87 -14.95 0.07
N ASP A 146 -7.58 -15.43 -0.96
CA ASP A 146 -6.97 -16.13 -2.09
C ASP A 146 -6.03 -15.21 -2.90
N GLN A 147 -6.37 -13.94 -3.09
CA GLN A 147 -5.46 -12.95 -3.70
C GLN A 147 -4.20 -12.69 -2.86
N MET A 148 -4.35 -12.57 -1.53
CA MET A 148 -3.21 -12.41 -0.61
C MET A 148 -2.28 -13.63 -0.66
N LEU A 149 -2.84 -14.83 -0.74
CA LEU A 149 -2.08 -16.07 -0.92
C LEU A 149 -1.30 -16.08 -2.24
N GLN A 150 -1.93 -15.68 -3.35
CA GLN A 150 -1.27 -15.56 -4.65
C GLN A 150 -0.10 -14.56 -4.60
N MET A 151 -0.28 -13.42 -3.93
CA MET A 151 0.80 -12.45 -3.74
C MET A 151 1.95 -13.03 -2.91
N ALA A 152 1.66 -13.74 -1.82
CA ALA A 152 2.70 -14.40 -1.02
C ALA A 152 3.47 -15.47 -1.82
N GLN A 153 2.78 -16.20 -2.71
CA GLN A 153 3.43 -17.14 -3.65
C GLN A 153 4.36 -16.43 -4.63
N GLN A 154 3.95 -15.28 -5.18
CA GLN A 154 4.79 -14.49 -6.07
C GLN A 154 6.04 -13.94 -5.38
N LEU A 155 5.93 -13.57 -4.11
CA LEU A 155 7.04 -13.10 -3.28
C LEU A 155 7.87 -14.25 -2.68
N ASN A 156 7.45 -15.50 -2.91
CA ASN A 156 8.06 -16.72 -2.36
C ASN A 156 8.20 -16.69 -0.82
N ASP A 157 7.23 -16.08 -0.13
CA ASP A 157 7.17 -15.99 1.32
C ASP A 157 6.49 -17.24 1.91
N GLU A 158 7.28 -18.28 2.18
CA GLU A 158 6.78 -19.56 2.67
C GLU A 158 6.00 -19.46 3.99
N ASN A 159 6.39 -18.52 4.86
CA ASN A 159 5.72 -18.31 6.14
C ASN A 159 4.32 -17.73 5.92
N ALA A 160 4.21 -16.69 5.10
CA ALA A 160 2.93 -16.09 4.74
C ALA A 160 2.03 -17.10 4.00
N ILE A 161 2.57 -17.89 3.08
CA ILE A 161 1.83 -18.94 2.36
C ILE A 161 1.21 -19.95 3.33
N ARG A 162 2.01 -20.50 4.27
CA ARG A 162 1.51 -21.46 5.26
C ARG A 162 0.44 -20.83 6.15
N MET A 163 0.65 -19.59 6.58
CA MET A 163 -0.26 -18.88 7.46
C MET A 163 -1.62 -18.66 6.78
N PHE A 164 -1.63 -18.09 5.56
CA PHE A 164 -2.86 -17.86 4.80
C PHE A 164 -3.60 -19.15 4.46
N GLN A 165 -2.90 -20.25 4.16
CA GLN A 165 -3.53 -21.55 3.91
C GLN A 165 -4.26 -22.10 5.16
N GLN A 166 -3.66 -21.97 6.34
CA GLN A 166 -4.28 -22.42 7.58
C GLN A 166 -5.56 -21.63 7.87
N HIS A 167 -5.50 -20.30 7.76
CA HIS A 167 -6.65 -19.42 7.95
C HIS A 167 -7.77 -19.67 6.92
N ARG A 168 -7.41 -19.87 5.65
CA ARG A 168 -8.39 -20.18 4.59
C ARG A 168 -9.14 -21.49 4.85
N THR A 169 -8.42 -22.52 5.29
CA THR A 169 -9.02 -23.82 5.63
C THR A 169 -9.99 -23.69 6.78
N LEU A 170 -9.64 -22.88 7.80
CA LEU A 170 -10.49 -22.60 8.94
C LEU A 170 -11.76 -21.85 8.53
N LEU A 171 -11.67 -20.76 7.75
CA LEU A 171 -12.85 -20.03 7.28
C LEU A 171 -13.81 -20.92 6.50
N ARG A 172 -13.29 -21.81 5.64
CA ARG A 172 -14.11 -22.77 4.90
C ARG A 172 -14.83 -23.74 5.84
N ARG A 173 -14.15 -24.23 6.89
CA ARG A 173 -14.77 -25.07 7.92
C ARG A 173 -15.84 -24.29 8.69
N CYS A 174 -15.55 -23.06 9.12
CA CYS A 174 -16.51 -22.19 9.80
C CYS A 174 -17.79 -21.98 8.96
N ARG A 175 -17.71 -21.86 7.63
CA ARG A 175 -18.89 -21.78 6.75
C ARG A 175 -19.69 -23.08 6.67
N ASN A 176 -19.00 -24.22 6.71
CA ASN A 176 -19.64 -25.53 6.51
C ASN A 176 -20.30 -26.08 7.79
N ILE A 177 -19.64 -25.92 8.93
CA ILE A 177 -20.06 -26.52 10.21
C ILE A 177 -20.33 -25.48 11.31
N GLY A 178 -20.14 -24.20 11.02
CA GLY A 178 -20.25 -23.10 11.99
C GLY A 178 -18.93 -22.79 12.70
N ILE A 179 -18.82 -21.59 13.25
CA ILE A 179 -17.59 -21.06 13.89
C ILE A 179 -17.18 -21.94 15.09
N ALA A 180 -18.10 -22.12 16.05
CA ALA A 180 -17.80 -22.87 17.28
C ALA A 180 -17.37 -24.32 17.01
N ALA A 181 -18.01 -25.01 16.06
CA ALA A 181 -17.66 -26.39 15.72
C ALA A 181 -16.29 -26.47 15.03
N ALA A 182 -15.97 -25.53 14.13
CA ALA A 182 -14.68 -25.50 13.43
C ALA A 182 -13.50 -25.22 14.37
N PHE A 183 -13.68 -24.34 15.35
CA PHE A 183 -12.66 -24.08 16.37
C PHE A 183 -12.54 -25.24 17.37
N ALA A 184 -13.65 -25.89 17.73
CA ALA A 184 -13.63 -27.09 18.57
C ALA A 184 -12.88 -28.26 17.89
N GLU A 185 -13.11 -28.51 16.59
CA GLU A 185 -12.35 -29.51 15.81
C GLU A 185 -10.83 -29.23 15.84
N ARG A 186 -10.44 -27.95 15.80
CA ARG A 186 -9.03 -27.53 15.83
C ARG A 186 -8.41 -27.60 17.22
N ALA A 187 -9.19 -27.31 18.27
CA ALA A 187 -8.76 -27.33 19.65
C ALA A 187 -8.69 -28.76 20.23
N GLN A 188 -9.40 -29.71 19.63
CA GLN A 188 -9.25 -31.11 19.97
C GLN A 188 -7.81 -31.54 19.67
N PRO A 189 -7.03 -31.99 20.69
CA PRO A 189 -5.79 -32.68 20.39
C PRO A 189 -6.18 -33.86 19.51
N ALA A 190 -5.47 -34.05 18.39
CA ALA A 190 -5.62 -35.25 17.57
C ALA A 190 -5.41 -36.43 18.51
N LEU A 191 -6.52 -37.03 18.97
CA LEU A 191 -6.47 -38.24 19.77
C LEU A 191 -5.66 -39.21 18.93
N PRO A 192 -4.51 -39.72 19.40
CA PRO A 192 -3.80 -40.74 18.67
C PRO A 192 -4.81 -41.86 18.42
N ALA A 193 -5.04 -42.17 17.15
CA ALA A 193 -5.96 -43.20 16.70
C ALA A 193 -5.67 -44.59 17.34
N GLU A 194 -4.54 -44.70 18.04
CA GLU A 194 -4.08 -45.85 18.82
C GLU A 194 -4.96 -46.21 20.02
N LEU A 195 -5.69 -45.27 20.64
CA LEU A 195 -6.51 -45.58 21.84
C LEU A 195 -7.92 -46.10 21.51
N ALA A 196 -8.29 -46.20 20.23
CA ALA A 196 -9.54 -46.82 19.79
C ALA A 196 -9.40 -48.33 19.46
N GLN A 197 -8.19 -48.88 19.55
CA GLN A 197 -7.90 -50.31 19.30
C GLN A 197 -7.45 -51.06 20.57
N ILE A 198 -7.91 -50.66 21.75
CA ILE A 198 -7.82 -51.57 22.91
C ILE A 198 -8.97 -52.59 22.77
N ASP A 199 -8.67 -53.69 22.08
CA ASP A 199 -9.44 -54.92 22.09
C ASP A 199 -9.87 -55.28 23.52
N PRO A 200 -11.17 -55.41 23.83
CA PRO A 200 -11.60 -56.12 25.02
C PRO A 200 -11.54 -57.63 24.73
N ALA A 201 -10.35 -58.21 24.81
CA ALA A 201 -10.19 -59.65 24.96
C ALA A 201 -10.22 -60.01 26.45
N LEU A 202 -11.41 -60.31 26.96
CA LEU A 202 -11.61 -61.35 27.99
C LEU A 202 -13.03 -61.92 27.91
#